data_AF-A0AAP0Q1K6-F1
#
_entry.id   AF-A0AAP0Q1K6-F1
#
_cell.length_a   1.000
_cell.length_b   1.000
_cell.length_c   1.000
_cell.angle_alpha   90.00
_cell.angle_beta   90.00
_cell.angle_gamma   90.00
#
_symmetry.space_group_name_H-M   'P 1'
#
loop_
_entity.id
_entity.type
_entity.pdbx_description
1 polymer ?
#
loop_
_entity_poly.entity_id
_entity_poly.type
_entity_poly.pdbx_seq_one_letter_code
_entity_poly.pdbx_strand_id
1 'polypeptide(L)'
;MNQHKHYEAPQVPNYGSSLCSNDGDDNGKKRTGTVWTATANIITAMIGSDVFILPWAIAQLGWIVGPSLILCFSFVNIYISVLLVDCYRTGDPINGKRNHTYMDAVRSNLGGTKAVACGIVQYVYLYALVVYQTLDASKSMKAIKQSNCFHKTGGEGACKVSGNLYIVMFGIIQIICSQLPNFDDIWWLSILATMMSITYSSIGIGLGIAKVAGKNYWLP
;
A
#
# COMPACT_ATOMS: atom_id res chain seq x y z
N MET A 1 -34.18 31.36 53.69
CA MET A 1 -33.33 30.26 54.19
C MET A 1 -33.38 29.16 53.13
N ASN A 2 -32.62 29.30 52.04
CA ASN A 2 -31.23 28.83 51.92
C ASN A 2 -31.07 27.41 52.49
N GLN A 3 -30.85 26.40 51.65
CA GLN A 3 -29.50 26.05 51.21
C GLN A 3 -29.52 24.90 50.20
N HIS A 4 -28.54 24.97 49.30
CA HIS A 4 -28.13 24.03 48.28
C HIS A 4 -27.87 22.62 48.82
N LYS A 5 -28.17 21.58 48.02
CA LYS A 5 -27.48 20.29 48.12
C LYS A 5 -27.14 19.74 46.73
N HIS A 6 -25.86 19.93 46.41
CA HIS A 6 -24.91 19.02 45.75
C HIS A 6 -25.43 18.03 44.70
N TYR A 7 -25.06 18.33 43.45
CA TYR A 7 -24.93 17.36 42.37
C TYR A 7 -23.73 16.46 42.68
N GLU A 8 -23.99 15.20 43.05
CA GLU A 8 -22.97 14.18 43.26
C GLU A 8 -22.81 13.37 41.97
N ALA A 9 -21.65 13.50 41.34
CA ALA A 9 -21.30 12.74 40.14
C ALA A 9 -21.18 11.25 40.49
N PRO A 10 -21.85 10.34 39.76
CA PRO A 10 -21.63 8.91 39.94
C PRO A 10 -20.17 8.56 39.61
N GLN A 11 -19.56 7.85 40.55
CA GLN A 11 -18.22 7.31 40.54
C GLN A 11 -17.92 6.59 39.22
N VAL A 12 -16.82 6.95 38.55
CA VAL A 12 -16.26 6.24 37.39
C VAL A 12 -15.79 4.85 37.84
N PRO A 13 -16.44 3.74 37.42
CA PRO A 13 -15.96 2.42 37.77
C PRO A 13 -14.75 2.09 36.90
N ASN A 14 -13.63 1.92 37.59
CA ASN A 14 -12.40 1.20 37.23
C ASN A 14 -12.51 0.35 35.95
N TYR A 15 -11.97 0.85 34.83
CA TYR A 15 -11.82 0.10 33.56
C TYR A 15 -10.64 -0.87 33.68
N GLY A 16 -10.79 -1.85 34.57
CA GLY A 16 -9.86 -2.92 34.80
C GLY A 16 -10.62 -4.24 34.81
N SER A 17 -10.37 -5.05 33.78
CA SER A 17 -10.60 -6.51 33.76
C SER A 17 -12.01 -6.99 34.14
N SER A 18 -12.90 -7.21 33.15
CA SER A 18 -13.88 -8.33 33.13
C SER A 18 -15.08 -8.09 32.19
N LEU A 19 -14.86 -7.74 30.92
CA LEU A 19 -15.91 -7.85 29.90
C LEU A 19 -15.36 -8.19 28.50
N CYS A 20 -14.33 -9.03 28.47
CA CYS A 20 -13.88 -9.72 27.25
C CYS A 20 -14.11 -11.22 27.42
N SER A 21 -15.37 -11.64 27.58
CA SER A 21 -15.74 -13.05 27.46
C SER A 21 -17.08 -13.15 26.75
N ASN A 22 -17.06 -13.90 25.66
CA ASN A 22 -18.15 -14.21 24.73
C ASN A 22 -18.34 -13.23 23.58
N ASP A 23 -17.32 -13.15 22.73
CA ASP A 23 -17.53 -12.91 21.30
C ASP A 23 -16.80 -14.06 20.60
N GLY A 24 -17.56 -15.02 20.07
CA GLY A 24 -17.08 -16.33 19.63
C GLY A 24 -15.74 -16.28 18.89
N ASP A 25 -14.77 -17.00 19.45
CA ASP A 25 -13.50 -17.32 18.82
C ASP A 25 -13.72 -18.26 17.63
N ASP A 26 -14.27 -17.76 16.52
CA ASP A 26 -14.55 -18.57 15.32
C ASP A 26 -13.28 -19.07 14.60
N ASN A 27 -12.06 -18.89 15.15
CA ASN A 27 -10.87 -19.50 14.55
C ASN A 27 -9.69 -19.84 15.48
N GLY A 28 -9.82 -19.78 16.81
CA GLY A 28 -8.83 -20.30 17.77
C GLY A 28 -7.36 -19.83 17.65
N LYS A 29 -7.02 -18.89 16.76
CA LYS A 29 -5.65 -18.44 16.50
C LYS A 29 -5.36 -17.15 17.26
N LYS A 30 -4.43 -17.24 18.21
CA LYS A 30 -3.92 -16.11 18.99
C LYS A 30 -3.24 -15.11 18.06
N ARG A 31 -3.82 -13.91 17.92
CA ARG A 31 -3.25 -12.82 17.11
C ARG A 31 -2.19 -12.09 17.94
N THR A 32 -0.92 -12.19 17.53
CA THR A 32 0.23 -11.51 18.17
C THR A 32 0.61 -10.19 17.49
N GLY A 33 -0.05 -9.83 16.37
CA GLY A 33 0.21 -8.59 15.65
C GLY A 33 -0.29 -7.36 16.42
N THR A 34 0.56 -6.34 16.53
CA THR A 34 0.17 -5.04 17.11
C THR A 34 -0.46 -4.15 16.04
N VAL A 35 -1.28 -3.18 16.47
CA VAL A 35 -1.82 -2.12 15.58
C VAL A 35 -0.72 -1.37 14.85
N TRP A 36 0.45 -1.22 15.47
CA TRP A 36 1.64 -0.60 14.88
C TRP A 36 2.19 -1.41 13.70
N THR A 37 2.36 -2.72 13.87
CA THR A 37 2.83 -3.59 12.79
C THR A 37 1.84 -3.64 11.64
N ALA A 38 0.54 -3.72 11.94
CA ALA A 38 -0.51 -3.72 10.92
C ALA A 38 -0.52 -2.41 10.13
N THR A 39 -0.47 -1.27 10.82
CA THR A 39 -0.43 0.07 10.19
C THR A 39 0.82 0.24 9.33
N ALA A 40 1.98 -0.18 9.82
CA ALA A 40 3.24 -0.11 9.07
C ALA A 40 3.19 -0.96 7.79
N ASN A 41 2.59 -2.15 7.82
CA ASN A 41 2.44 -2.99 6.65
C ASN A 41 1.48 -2.39 5.61
N ILE A 42 0.38 -1.78 6.05
CA ILE A 42 -0.56 -1.08 5.16
C ILE A 42 0.13 0.12 4.49
N ILE A 43 0.83 0.93 5.27
CA ILE A 43 1.58 2.09 4.75
C ILE A 43 2.65 1.63 3.75
N THR A 44 3.40 0.58 4.06
CA THR A 44 4.42 0.02 3.15
C THR A 44 3.81 -0.48 1.85
N ALA A 45 2.63 -1.10 1.90
CA ALA A 45 1.91 -1.51 0.71
C ALA A 45 1.47 -0.31 -0.15
N MET A 46 1.04 0.79 0.48
CA MET A 46 0.60 2.01 -0.22
C MET A 46 1.76 2.88 -0.75
N ILE A 47 2.88 2.97 -0.02
CA ILE A 47 4.09 3.73 -0.40
C ILE A 47 4.90 2.97 -1.48
N GLY A 48 4.43 1.81 -1.94
CA GLY A 48 5.08 1.00 -2.97
C GLY A 48 5.13 1.65 -4.36
N SER A 49 4.89 0.86 -5.40
CA SER A 49 5.02 1.28 -6.81
C SER A 49 4.26 2.56 -7.16
N ASP A 50 3.18 2.85 -6.45
CA ASP A 50 2.22 3.90 -6.79
C ASP A 50 2.75 5.30 -6.48
N VAL A 51 3.61 5.43 -5.47
CA VAL A 51 4.20 6.73 -5.12
C VAL A 51 5.19 7.23 -6.16
N PHE A 52 5.74 6.36 -7.01
CA PHE A 52 6.74 6.76 -8.01
C PHE A 52 6.12 7.48 -9.22
N ILE A 53 4.89 7.15 -9.59
CA ILE A 53 4.22 7.80 -10.74
C ILE A 53 3.56 9.12 -10.34
N LEU A 54 3.26 9.30 -9.05
CA LEU A 54 2.59 10.49 -8.53
C LEU A 54 3.38 11.78 -8.77
N PRO A 55 4.69 11.88 -8.47
CA PRO A 55 5.49 13.07 -8.75
C PRO A 55 5.51 13.45 -10.22
N TRP A 56 5.56 12.45 -11.11
CA TRP A 56 5.52 12.68 -12.56
C TRP A 56 4.17 13.27 -12.97
N ALA A 57 3.05 12.74 -12.47
CA ALA A 57 1.73 13.28 -12.74
C ALA A 57 1.56 14.69 -12.16
N ILE A 58 2.02 14.92 -10.93
CA ILE A 58 2.00 16.24 -10.25
C ILE A 58 2.85 17.26 -11.04
N ALA A 59 3.99 16.84 -11.58
CA ALA A 59 4.84 17.70 -12.41
C ALA A 59 4.13 18.18 -13.68
N GLN A 60 3.21 17.38 -14.24
CA GLN A 60 2.39 17.81 -15.40
C GLN A 60 1.23 18.73 -15.00
N LEU A 61 0.65 18.57 -13.81
CA LEU A 61 -0.52 19.32 -13.34
C LEU A 61 -0.18 20.75 -12.85
N GLY A 62 1.10 21.03 -12.59
CA GLY A 62 1.55 22.34 -12.10
C GLY A 62 1.38 22.51 -10.58
N TRP A 63 1.95 23.61 -10.06
CA TRP A 63 2.24 23.74 -8.62
C TRP A 63 1.01 23.86 -7.71
N ILE A 64 -0.14 24.32 -8.22
CA ILE A 64 -1.37 24.54 -7.43
C ILE A 64 -2.27 23.31 -7.50
N VAL A 65 -2.47 22.77 -8.70
CA VAL A 65 -3.39 21.66 -8.95
C VAL A 65 -2.85 20.37 -8.33
N GLY A 66 -1.54 20.16 -8.36
CA GLY A 66 -0.89 18.99 -7.75
C GLY A 66 -1.24 18.79 -6.27
N PRO A 67 -0.91 19.76 -5.38
CA PRO A 67 -1.27 19.69 -3.96
C PRO A 67 -2.77 19.61 -3.71
N SER A 68 -3.58 20.35 -4.48
CA SER A 68 -5.04 20.30 -4.37
C SER A 68 -5.58 18.88 -4.64
N LEU A 69 -5.05 18.20 -5.66
CA LEU A 69 -5.43 16.82 -5.99
C LEU A 69 -4.98 15.82 -4.92
N ILE A 70 -3.80 15.99 -4.33
CA ILE A 70 -3.34 15.14 -3.20
C ILE A 70 -4.31 15.25 -2.03
N LEU A 71 -4.71 16.47 -1.67
CA LEU A 71 -5.68 16.70 -0.59
C LEU A 71 -7.04 16.07 -0.91
N CYS A 72 -7.54 16.27 -2.13
CA CYS A 72 -8.79 15.64 -2.58
C CYS A 72 -8.73 14.11 -2.48
N PHE A 73 -7.65 13.51 -2.98
CA PHE A 73 -7.44 12.06 -2.90
C PHE A 73 -7.36 11.58 -1.45
N SER A 74 -6.72 12.33 -0.56
CA SER A 74 -6.69 12.03 0.88
C SER A 74 -8.09 11.97 1.49
N PHE A 75 -8.95 12.96 1.23
CA PHE A 75 -10.34 12.96 1.72
C PHE A 75 -11.13 11.75 1.21
N VAL A 76 -11.00 11.41 -0.08
CA VAL A 76 -11.67 10.24 -0.67
C VAL A 76 -11.19 8.93 -0.01
N ASN A 77 -9.88 8.78 0.24
CA ASN A 77 -9.34 7.58 0.90
C ASN A 77 -9.81 7.45 2.36
N ILE A 78 -9.91 8.57 3.08
CA ILE A 78 -10.45 8.57 4.45
C ILE A 78 -11.92 8.13 4.43
N TYR A 79 -12.72 8.68 3.50
CA TYR A 79 -14.12 8.32 3.36
C TYR A 79 -14.31 6.82 3.06
N ILE A 80 -13.54 6.28 2.12
CA ILE A 80 -13.56 4.84 1.79
C ILE A 80 -13.14 3.99 2.99
N SER A 81 -12.13 4.44 3.75
CA SER A 81 -11.66 3.72 4.95
C SER A 81 -12.74 3.62 6.02
N VAL A 82 -13.51 4.69 6.25
CA VAL A 82 -14.64 4.67 7.19
C VAL A 82 -15.70 3.68 6.72
N LEU A 83 -16.08 3.73 5.44
CA LEU A 83 -17.05 2.77 4.88
C LEU A 83 -16.58 1.30 5.01
N LEU A 84 -15.29 1.04 4.80
CA LEU A 84 -14.71 -0.30 4.95
C LEU A 84 -14.79 -0.80 6.38
N VAL A 85 -14.52 0.06 7.36
CA VAL A 85 -14.63 -0.26 8.79
C VAL A 85 -16.09 -0.54 9.16
N ASP A 86 -17.03 0.25 8.65
CA ASP A 86 -18.46 0.04 8.89
C ASP A 86 -18.95 -1.26 8.23
N CYS A 87 -18.47 -1.60 7.04
CA CYS A 87 -18.82 -2.84 6.34
C CYS A 87 -18.11 -4.10 6.88
N TYR A 88 -17.13 -3.97 7.78
CA TYR A 88 -16.37 -5.09 8.31
C TYR A 88 -17.23 -6.07 9.15
N ARG A 89 -18.28 -5.56 9.80
CA ARG A 89 -19.27 -6.35 10.55
C ARG A 89 -20.66 -6.17 9.94
N THR A 90 -21.30 -7.27 9.52
CA THR A 90 -22.67 -7.21 8.97
C THR A 90 -23.71 -7.38 10.08
N GLY A 91 -24.72 -6.51 10.11
CA GLY A 91 -25.89 -6.62 11.00
C GLY A 91 -25.78 -5.75 12.26
N ASP A 92 -24.99 -6.19 13.25
CA ASP A 92 -24.85 -5.53 14.54
C ASP A 92 -23.37 -5.10 14.76
N PRO A 93 -23.06 -3.82 15.07
CA PRO A 93 -21.67 -3.35 15.22
C PRO A 93 -20.87 -4.10 16.29
N ILE A 94 -21.56 -4.72 17.24
CA ILE A 94 -20.98 -5.41 18.39
C ILE A 94 -20.94 -6.94 18.14
N ASN A 95 -22.06 -7.56 17.73
CA ASN A 95 -22.21 -9.03 17.61
C ASN A 95 -22.30 -9.56 16.16
N GLY A 96 -22.15 -8.70 15.15
CA GLY A 96 -22.29 -9.07 13.74
C GLY A 96 -21.18 -9.99 13.22
N LYS A 97 -21.53 -10.89 12.29
CA LYS A 97 -20.59 -11.83 11.65
C LYS A 97 -19.45 -11.05 10.97
N ARG A 98 -18.20 -11.39 11.29
CA ARG A 98 -17.00 -10.74 10.74
C ARG A 98 -16.73 -11.23 9.33
N ASN A 99 -16.60 -10.31 8.37
CA ASN A 99 -16.17 -10.64 7.02
C ASN A 99 -14.68 -10.41 6.88
N HIS A 100 -13.91 -11.48 6.72
CA HIS A 100 -12.45 -11.41 6.62
C HIS A 100 -11.94 -10.94 5.25
N THR A 101 -12.78 -11.01 4.22
CA THR A 101 -12.43 -10.54 2.88
C THR A 101 -13.37 -9.42 2.46
N TYR A 102 -12.83 -8.46 1.70
CA TYR A 102 -13.61 -7.37 1.13
C TYR A 102 -14.79 -7.91 0.30
N MET A 103 -14.59 -9.02 -0.42
CA MET A 103 -15.65 -9.66 -1.18
C MET A 103 -16.79 -10.23 -0.35
N ASP A 104 -16.49 -10.79 0.82
CA ASP A 104 -17.53 -11.28 1.73
C ASP A 104 -18.28 -10.10 2.40
N ALA A 105 -17.58 -9.00 2.68
CA ALA A 105 -18.19 -7.76 3.18
C ALA A 105 -19.13 -7.12 2.14
N VAL A 106 -18.73 -7.08 0.86
CA VAL A 106 -19.59 -6.52 -0.20
C VAL A 106 -20.77 -7.46 -0.49
N ARG A 107 -20.59 -8.78 -0.47
CA ARG A 107 -21.69 -9.76 -0.66
C ARG A 107 -22.76 -9.65 0.40
N SER A 108 -22.35 -9.46 1.65
CA SER A 108 -23.26 -9.37 2.79
C SER A 108 -23.99 -8.02 2.89
N ASN A 109 -23.40 -6.92 2.41
CA ASN A 109 -24.00 -5.58 2.49
C ASN A 109 -24.76 -5.12 1.22
N LEU A 110 -24.26 -5.45 0.02
CA LEU A 110 -24.82 -4.93 -1.25
C LEU A 110 -25.66 -5.97 -2.04
N GLY A 111 -25.73 -7.21 -1.56
CA GLY A 111 -26.39 -8.33 -2.23
C GLY A 111 -25.52 -8.98 -3.33
N GLY A 112 -25.91 -10.18 -3.74
CA GLY A 112 -25.07 -11.08 -4.56
C GLY A 112 -24.58 -10.49 -5.89
N THR A 113 -25.46 -9.88 -6.68
CA THR A 113 -25.10 -9.43 -8.05
C THR A 113 -24.15 -8.24 -8.07
N LYS A 114 -24.35 -7.25 -7.20
CA LYS A 114 -23.48 -6.06 -7.09
C LYS A 114 -22.12 -6.42 -6.51
N ALA A 115 -22.10 -7.37 -5.59
CA ALA A 115 -20.85 -7.88 -5.03
C ALA A 115 -20.03 -8.69 -6.01
N VAL A 116 -20.67 -9.47 -6.88
CA VAL A 116 -19.98 -10.14 -7.99
C VAL A 116 -19.38 -9.12 -8.95
N ALA A 117 -20.11 -8.06 -9.32
CA ALA A 117 -19.57 -6.99 -10.16
C ALA A 117 -18.36 -6.30 -9.52
N CYS A 118 -18.44 -5.96 -8.24
CA CYS A 118 -17.33 -5.37 -7.49
C CYS A 118 -16.12 -6.31 -7.40
N GLY A 119 -16.36 -7.61 -7.22
CA GLY A 119 -15.31 -8.64 -7.20
C GLY A 119 -14.60 -8.82 -8.51
N ILE A 120 -15.34 -8.77 -9.61
CA ILE A 120 -14.76 -8.80 -10.96
C ILE A 120 -13.84 -7.58 -11.15
N VAL A 121 -14.29 -6.38 -10.78
CA VAL A 121 -13.47 -5.16 -10.88
C VAL A 121 -12.21 -5.28 -10.02
N GLN A 122 -12.33 -5.75 -8.77
CA GLN A 122 -11.18 -5.95 -7.89
C GLN A 122 -10.19 -6.97 -8.45
N TYR A 123 -10.68 -8.08 -8.99
CA TYR A 123 -9.82 -9.12 -9.58
C TYR A 123 -9.08 -8.61 -10.81
N VAL A 124 -9.78 -7.89 -11.70
CA VAL A 124 -9.18 -7.25 -12.87
C VAL A 124 -8.11 -6.24 -12.44
N TYR A 125 -8.36 -5.44 -11.40
CA TYR A 125 -7.38 -4.51 -10.85
C TYR A 125 -6.11 -5.23 -10.34
N LEU A 126 -6.29 -6.28 -9.54
CA LEU A 126 -5.16 -7.07 -9.02
C LEU A 126 -4.35 -7.72 -10.16
N TYR A 127 -5.02 -8.25 -11.17
CA TYR A 127 -4.36 -8.80 -12.35
C TYR A 127 -3.56 -7.73 -13.11
N ALA A 128 -4.18 -6.58 -13.38
CA ALA A 128 -3.53 -5.46 -14.06
C ALA A 128 -2.31 -4.96 -13.27
N LEU A 129 -2.40 -4.91 -11.94
CA LEU A 129 -1.30 -4.51 -11.07
C LEU A 129 -0.10 -5.47 -11.17
N VAL A 130 -0.35 -6.78 -11.20
CA VAL A 130 0.72 -7.78 -11.38
C VAL A 130 1.42 -7.58 -12.72
N VAL A 131 0.65 -7.49 -13.81
CA VAL A 131 1.19 -7.27 -15.16
C VAL A 131 1.99 -5.97 -15.24
N TYR A 132 1.46 -4.89 -14.65
CA TYR A 132 2.14 -3.60 -14.59
C TYR A 132 3.50 -3.70 -13.90
N GLN A 133 3.57 -4.34 -12.72
CA GLN A 133 4.82 -4.52 -11.99
C GLN A 133 5.85 -5.35 -12.79
N THR A 134 5.42 -6.39 -13.51
CA THR A 134 6.31 -7.19 -14.37
C THR A 134 6.91 -6.35 -15.50
N LEU A 135 6.09 -5.49 -16.13
CA LEU A 135 6.53 -4.62 -17.21
C LEU A 135 7.51 -3.55 -16.73
N ASP A 136 7.24 -2.95 -15.57
CA ASP A 136 8.10 -1.90 -15.01
C ASP A 136 9.47 -2.45 -14.58
N ALA A 137 9.49 -3.61 -13.92
CA ALA A 137 10.72 -4.32 -13.58
C ALA A 137 11.54 -4.68 -14.83
N SER A 138 10.86 -5.12 -15.90
CA SER A 138 11.49 -5.46 -17.18
C SER A 138 12.11 -4.25 -17.89
N LYS A 139 11.43 -3.09 -17.87
CA LYS A 139 11.98 -1.84 -18.41
C LYS A 139 13.25 -1.43 -17.66
N SER A 140 13.23 -1.53 -16.33
CA SER A 140 14.37 -1.20 -15.48
C SER A 140 15.58 -2.09 -15.77
N MET A 141 15.40 -3.42 -15.84
CA MET A 141 16.50 -4.33 -16.18
C MET A 141 17.04 -4.12 -17.60
N LYS A 142 16.15 -3.84 -18.57
CA LYS A 142 16.56 -3.51 -19.93
C LYS A 142 17.43 -2.25 -19.94
N ALA A 143 17.05 -1.21 -19.20
CA ALA A 143 17.82 0.02 -19.09
C ALA A 143 19.22 -0.20 -18.48
N ILE A 144 19.32 -1.03 -17.42
CA ILE A 144 20.62 -1.38 -16.78
C ILE A 144 21.52 -2.16 -17.75
N LYS A 145 20.97 -3.13 -18.48
CA LYS A 145 21.77 -3.93 -19.42
C LYS A 145 22.20 -3.11 -20.62
N GLN A 146 21.33 -2.22 -21.07
CA GLN A 146 21.65 -1.27 -22.12
C GLN A 146 22.77 -0.32 -21.66
N SER A 147 22.68 0.28 -20.47
CA SER A 147 23.73 1.17 -19.96
C SER A 147 25.07 0.47 -19.77
N ASN A 148 25.09 -0.76 -19.22
CA ASN A 148 26.31 -1.54 -19.06
C ASN A 148 26.94 -1.92 -20.41
N CYS A 149 26.12 -2.18 -21.42
CA CYS A 149 26.57 -2.44 -22.78
C CYS A 149 27.18 -1.18 -23.41
N PHE A 150 26.50 -0.04 -23.33
CA PHE A 150 27.01 1.25 -23.82
C PHE A 150 28.35 1.63 -23.17
N HIS A 151 28.50 1.37 -21.87
CA HIS A 151 29.75 1.62 -21.16
C HIS A 151 30.88 0.69 -21.62
N LYS A 152 30.59 -0.59 -21.90
CA LYS A 152 31.58 -1.54 -22.42
C LYS A 152 32.00 -1.29 -23.86
N THR A 153 31.10 -0.80 -24.71
CA THR A 153 31.36 -0.60 -26.15
C THR A 153 31.84 0.80 -26.49
N GLY A 154 32.12 1.66 -25.49
CA GLY A 154 32.64 3.01 -25.72
C GLY A 154 31.69 3.94 -26.49
N GLY A 155 30.41 3.60 -26.61
CA GLY A 155 29.41 4.37 -27.34
C GLY A 155 29.25 4.05 -28.84
N GLU A 156 30.03 3.12 -29.41
CA GLU A 156 30.08 2.91 -30.87
C GLU A 156 29.28 1.70 -31.40
N GLY A 157 28.61 0.93 -30.53
CA GLY A 157 27.89 -0.29 -30.92
C GLY A 157 26.37 -0.24 -30.73
N ALA A 158 25.62 -0.73 -31.72
CA ALA A 158 24.17 -0.92 -31.62
C ALA A 158 23.83 -2.06 -30.64
N CYS A 159 23.58 -1.73 -29.36
CA CYS A 159 23.24 -2.73 -28.37
C CYS A 159 21.72 -3.02 -28.35
N LYS A 160 21.31 -4.14 -28.95
CA LYS A 160 19.91 -4.59 -28.96
C LYS A 160 19.65 -5.53 -27.78
N VAL A 161 19.09 -4.99 -26.70
CA VAL A 161 18.62 -5.78 -25.55
C VAL A 161 17.15 -6.16 -25.76
N SER A 162 16.83 -7.46 -25.73
CA SER A 162 15.45 -7.95 -25.90
C SER A 162 14.65 -7.80 -24.60
N GLY A 163 13.57 -6.99 -24.64
CA GLY A 163 12.70 -6.78 -23.46
C GLY A 163 11.87 -8.01 -23.10
N ASN A 164 11.47 -8.79 -24.10
CA ASN A 164 10.59 -9.95 -23.91
C ASN A 164 11.20 -11.03 -23.01
N LEU A 165 12.53 -11.19 -23.03
CA LEU A 165 13.21 -12.15 -22.16
C LEU A 165 13.05 -11.78 -20.68
N TYR A 166 13.20 -10.50 -20.32
CA TYR A 166 13.03 -10.03 -18.94
C TYR A 166 11.60 -10.18 -18.45
N ILE A 167 10.61 -9.90 -19.32
CA ILE A 167 9.18 -10.06 -18.97
C ILE A 167 8.89 -11.52 -18.61
N VAL A 168 9.37 -12.47 -19.40
CA VAL A 168 9.18 -13.91 -19.13
C VAL A 168 9.91 -14.33 -17.85
N MET A 169 11.16 -13.90 -17.66
CA MET A 169 11.93 -14.23 -16.45
C MET A 169 11.25 -13.71 -15.18
N PHE A 170 10.80 -12.46 -15.16
CA PHE A 170 10.09 -11.90 -14.01
C PHE A 170 8.74 -12.57 -13.76
N GLY A 171 8.00 -12.92 -14.82
CA GLY A 171 6.76 -13.68 -14.69
C GLY A 171 6.98 -15.03 -14.01
N ILE A 172 8.04 -15.76 -14.38
CA ILE A 172 8.39 -17.05 -13.74
C ILE A 172 8.74 -16.83 -12.25
N ILE A 173 9.55 -15.81 -11.93
CA ILE A 173 9.90 -15.48 -10.54
C ILE A 173 8.64 -15.13 -9.73
N GLN A 174 7.72 -14.33 -10.28
CA GLN A 174 6.46 -14.00 -9.62
C GLN A 174 5.59 -15.23 -9.34
N ILE A 175 5.53 -16.19 -10.27
CA ILE A 175 4.81 -17.46 -10.06
C ILE A 175 5.45 -18.23 -8.90
N ILE A 176 6.78 -18.33 -8.86
CA ILE A 176 7.51 -19.00 -7.76
C ILE A 176 7.27 -18.28 -6.44
N CYS A 177 7.34 -16.95 -6.41
CA CYS A 177 7.05 -16.15 -5.20
C CYS A 177 5.59 -16.30 -4.75
N SER A 178 4.64 -16.48 -5.66
CA SER A 178 3.24 -16.77 -5.29
C SER A 178 3.06 -18.13 -4.61
N GLN A 179 4.02 -19.05 -4.74
CA GLN A 179 4.03 -20.34 -4.05
C GLN A 179 4.62 -20.27 -2.63
N LEU A 180 5.04 -19.09 -2.16
CA LEU A 180 5.53 -18.84 -0.79
C LEU A 180 4.49 -18.14 0.12
N PRO A 181 3.33 -18.72 0.44
CA PRO A 181 2.38 -18.10 1.38
C PRO A 181 2.39 -18.82 2.73
N ASN A 182 3.49 -18.74 3.48
CA ASN A 182 3.42 -18.93 4.94
C ASN A 182 3.64 -17.57 5.60
N PHE A 183 2.58 -17.08 6.24
CA PHE A 183 2.50 -15.71 6.79
C PHE A 183 3.54 -15.42 7.89
N ASP A 184 4.15 -16.45 8.48
CA ASP A 184 5.21 -16.32 9.48
C ASP A 184 6.58 -15.93 8.86
N ASP A 185 6.81 -16.17 7.56
CA ASP A 185 8.10 -15.92 6.89
C ASP A 185 8.20 -14.55 6.20
N ILE A 186 7.11 -13.76 6.19
CA ILE A 186 7.00 -12.52 5.39
C ILE A 186 7.72 -11.33 6.04
N TRP A 187 8.06 -11.39 7.34
CA TRP A 187 8.70 -10.27 8.03
C TRP A 187 10.06 -9.87 7.42
N TRP A 188 10.81 -10.85 6.90
CA TRP A 188 12.09 -10.59 6.23
C TRP A 188 11.93 -9.82 4.91
N LEU A 189 10.83 -10.03 4.18
CA LEU A 189 10.52 -9.28 2.97
C LEU A 189 10.29 -7.79 3.27
N SER A 190 9.68 -7.47 4.41
CA SER A 190 9.52 -6.07 4.86
C SER A 190 10.86 -5.40 5.14
N ILE A 191 11.82 -6.13 5.71
CA ILE A 191 13.17 -5.60 5.98
C ILE A 191 13.89 -5.31 4.66
N LEU A 192 13.85 -6.23 3.70
CA LEU A 192 14.44 -6.02 2.38
C LEU A 192 13.80 -4.84 1.64
N ALA A 193 12.48 -4.75 1.65
CA ALA A 193 11.76 -3.63 1.01
C ALA A 193 12.18 -2.29 1.62
N THR A 194 12.34 -2.23 2.94
CA THR A 194 12.80 -1.03 3.66
C THR A 194 14.22 -0.65 3.24
N MET A 195 15.14 -1.62 3.17
CA MET A 195 16.52 -1.40 2.74
C MET A 195 16.61 -0.88 1.29
N MET A 196 15.83 -1.47 0.38
CA MET A 196 15.77 -1.01 -1.01
C MET A 196 15.19 0.40 -1.09
N SER A 197 14.12 0.70 -0.36
CA SER A 197 13.48 2.02 -0.36
C SER A 197 14.41 3.13 0.16
N ILE A 198 15.16 2.88 1.24
CA ILE A 198 16.18 3.82 1.76
C ILE A 198 17.25 4.08 0.71
N THR A 199 17.70 3.02 0.03
CA THR A 199 18.72 3.13 -1.02
C THR A 199 18.21 3.95 -2.21
N TYR A 200 17.02 3.66 -2.73
CA TYR A 200 16.44 4.41 -3.84
C TYR A 200 16.15 5.86 -3.48
N SER A 201 15.64 6.12 -2.28
CA SER A 201 15.35 7.47 -1.80
C SER A 201 16.63 8.30 -1.66
N SER A 202 17.68 7.74 -1.06
CA SER A 202 18.97 8.42 -0.92
C SER A 202 19.61 8.76 -2.28
N ILE A 203 19.56 7.85 -3.25
CA ILE A 203 20.03 8.10 -4.62
C ILE A 203 19.21 9.22 -5.27
N GLY A 204 17.88 9.18 -5.15
CA GLY A 204 16.99 10.21 -5.70
C GLY A 204 17.26 11.59 -5.12
N ILE A 205 17.44 11.69 -3.80
CA ILE A 205 17.80 12.93 -3.11
C ILE A 205 19.17 13.42 -3.59
N GLY A 206 20.17 12.54 -3.64
CA GLY A 206 21.52 12.89 -4.11
C GLY A 206 21.53 13.45 -5.52
N LEU A 207 20.83 12.79 -6.47
CA LEU A 207 20.70 13.26 -7.84
C LEU A 207 19.90 14.56 -7.95
N GLY A 208 18.85 14.72 -7.14
CA GLY A 208 18.04 15.94 -7.07
C GLY A 208 18.85 17.15 -6.61
N ILE A 209 19.56 17.02 -5.48
CA ILE A 209 20.43 18.07 -4.93
C ILE A 209 21.55 18.40 -5.92
N ALA A 210 22.22 17.39 -6.49
CA ALA A 210 23.29 17.59 -7.47
C ALA A 210 22.79 18.36 -8.70
N LYS A 211 21.57 18.08 -9.18
CA LYS A 211 20.97 18.80 -10.31
C LYS A 211 20.67 20.25 -9.97
N VAL A 212 20.18 20.55 -8.77
CA VAL A 212 19.89 21.93 -8.32
C VAL A 212 21.19 22.71 -8.09
N ALA A 213 22.16 22.11 -7.38
CA ALA A 213 23.46 22.73 -7.14
C ALA A 213 24.20 22.98 -8.46
N GLY A 214 24.24 22.01 -9.37
CA GLY A 214 24.82 22.18 -10.70
C GLY A 214 24.15 23.32 -11.48
N LYS A 215 22.82 23.42 -11.45
CA LYS A 215 22.10 24.51 -12.13
C LYS A 215 22.47 25.90 -11.59
N ASN A 216 22.73 26.02 -10.29
CA ASN A 216 23.18 27.27 -9.66
C ASN A 216 24.63 27.63 -9.99
N TYR A 217 25.48 26.67 -10.39
CA TYR A 217 26.85 26.94 -10.87
C TYR A 217 26.91 27.37 -12.34
N TRP A 218 25.85 27.14 -13.13
CA TRP A 218 25.79 27.43 -14.57
C TRP A 218 24.95 28.67 -14.95
N LEU A 219 24.50 29.46 -13.96
CA LEU A 219 23.81 30.74 -14.18
C LEU A 219 24.64 31.89 -13.56
N PRO A 220 25.27 32.77 -14.36
CA PRO A 220 25.80 34.05 -13.87
C PRO A 220 24.69 35.02 -13.44
#